data_AF-A0A142BVL4-F1
#
_entry.id   AF-A0A142BVL4-F1
#
_cell.length_a   1.000
_cell.length_b   1.000
_cell.length_c   1.000
_cell.angle_alpha   90.00
_cell.angle_beta   90.00
_cell.angle_gamma   90.00
#
_symmetry.space_group_name_H-M   'P 1'
#
loop_
_entity.id
_entity.type
_entity.pdbx_description
1 polymer ?
#
loop_
_entity_poly.entity_id
_entity_poly.type
_entity_poly.pdbx_seq_one_letter_code
_entity_poly.pdbx_strand_id
1 'polypeptide(L)'
;MELSSFQRITIQHQFDRFVKLVIAGEAKKQEKELARRRSSEQSFSELSQQEQDQLYIEDTYPSDCYCFTVAGYDVLVKNEAVSEALSSLPKEKRDVILLAFFLGMNDGEIAVCLDRVRRTVCYQRASSLKQMKDYLEDYRYDE
;
A
#
# COMPACT_ATOMS: atom_id res chain seq x y z
N MET A 1 -45.15 51.39 -17.21
CA MET A 1 -44.73 51.44 -18.63
C MET A 1 -44.84 50.04 -19.19
N GLU A 2 -45.75 49.81 -20.13
CA GLU A 2 -45.80 48.52 -20.83
C GLU A 2 -44.73 48.48 -21.91
N LEU A 3 -44.00 47.36 -21.99
CA LEU A 3 -43.01 47.13 -23.05
C LEU A 3 -43.71 47.01 -24.41
N SER A 4 -43.19 47.73 -25.40
CA SER A 4 -43.61 47.63 -26.80
C SER A 4 -43.48 46.18 -27.31
N SER A 5 -44.37 45.76 -28.21
CA SER A 5 -44.35 44.42 -28.81
C SER A 5 -42.97 44.06 -29.39
N PHE A 6 -42.29 45.03 -30.01
CA PHE A 6 -40.94 44.88 -30.56
C PHE A 6 -39.87 44.63 -29.48
N GLN A 7 -40.00 45.29 -28.33
CA GLN A 7 -39.08 45.10 -27.20
C GLN A 7 -39.25 43.71 -26.58
N ARG A 8 -40.50 43.23 -26.44
CA ARG A 8 -40.78 41.89 -25.92
C ARG A 8 -40.19 40.79 -26.81
N ILE A 9 -40.35 40.92 -28.13
CA ILE A 9 -39.78 39.97 -29.11
C ILE A 9 -38.24 39.97 -29.03
N THR A 10 -37.63 41.14 -28.91
CA THR A 10 -36.17 41.27 -28.79
C THR A 10 -35.64 40.60 -27.51
N ILE A 11 -36.30 40.83 -26.38
CA ILE A 11 -35.95 40.18 -25.09
C ILE A 11 -36.08 38.65 -25.21
N GLN A 12 -37.13 38.16 -25.85
CA GLN A 12 -37.33 36.72 -26.06
C GLN A 12 -36.22 36.11 -26.91
N HIS A 13 -35.82 36.75 -28.01
CA HIS A 13 -34.71 36.27 -28.85
C HIS A 13 -33.35 36.30 -28.15
N GLN A 14 -33.10 37.34 -27.33
CA GLN A 14 -31.87 37.41 -26.53
C GLN A 14 -31.80 36.29 -25.49
N PHE A 15 -32.93 36.03 -24.82
CA PHE A 15 -33.03 34.93 -23.87
C PHE A 15 -32.86 33.57 -24.54
N ASP A 16 -33.55 33.33 -25.66
CA ASP A 16 -33.41 32.09 -26.44
C ASP A 16 -31.97 31.85 -26.90
N ARG A 17 -31.29 32.88 -27.40
CA ARG A 17 -29.87 32.82 -27.76
C ARG A 17 -29.00 32.49 -26.55
N PHE A 18 -29.26 33.12 -25.41
CA PHE A 18 -28.51 32.87 -24.18
C PHE A 18 -28.66 31.42 -23.71
N VAL A 19 -29.89 30.90 -23.65
CA VAL A 19 -30.16 29.51 -23.25
C VAL A 19 -29.47 28.53 -24.19
N LYS A 20 -29.55 28.73 -25.51
CA LYS A 20 -28.86 27.88 -26.49
C LYS A 20 -27.35 27.89 -26.30
N LEU A 21 -26.75 29.05 -26.00
CA LEU A 21 -25.32 29.16 -25.73
C LEU A 21 -24.91 28.44 -24.45
N VAL A 22 -25.69 28.56 -23.38
CA VAL A 22 -25.41 27.86 -22.11
C VAL A 22 -25.49 26.35 -22.31
N ILE A 23 -26.52 25.83 -22.97
CA ILE A 23 -26.67 24.40 -23.25
C ILE A 23 -25.49 23.87 -24.08
N ALA A 24 -25.12 24.58 -25.16
CA ALA A 24 -23.98 24.19 -25.99
C ALA A 24 -22.65 24.27 -25.23
N GLY A 25 -22.49 25.27 -24.36
CA GLY A 25 -21.31 25.44 -23.51
C GLY A 25 -21.15 24.30 -22.51
N GLU A 26 -22.23 23.91 -21.82
CA GLU A 26 -22.21 22.80 -20.87
C GLU A 26 -21.98 21.46 -21.56
N ALA A 27 -22.59 21.22 -22.72
CA ALA A 27 -22.33 20.01 -23.51
C ALA A 27 -20.83 19.89 -23.87
N LYS A 28 -20.21 20.99 -24.32
CA LYS A 28 -18.78 21.02 -24.64
C LYS A 28 -17.90 20.84 -23.40
N LYS A 29 -18.31 21.38 -22.26
CA LYS A 29 -17.60 21.22 -20.99
C LYS A 29 -17.64 19.75 -20.53
N GLN A 30 -18.79 19.11 -20.63
CA GLN A 30 -18.96 17.70 -20.32
C GLN A 30 -18.09 16.82 -21.23
N GLU A 31 -18.05 17.10 -22.53
CA GLU A 31 -17.21 16.37 -23.47
C GLU A 31 -15.71 16.49 -23.12
N LYS A 32 -15.25 17.69 -22.79
CA LYS A 32 -13.87 17.91 -22.33
C LYS A 32 -13.54 17.14 -21.05
N GLU A 33 -14.46 17.11 -20.10
CA GLU A 33 -14.27 16.37 -18.85
C GLU A 33 -14.22 14.86 -19.11
N LEU A 34 -15.08 14.33 -19.98
CA LEU A 34 -15.04 12.92 -20.39
C LEU A 34 -13.76 12.57 -21.15
N ALA A 35 -13.21 13.48 -21.96
CA ALA A 35 -11.93 13.27 -22.64
C ALA A 35 -10.76 13.28 -21.64
N ARG A 36 -10.78 14.19 -20.67
CA ARG A 36 -9.78 14.24 -19.59
C ARG A 36 -9.79 12.95 -18.77
N ARG A 37 -10.98 12.48 -18.37
CA ARG A 37 -11.13 11.20 -17.65
C ARG A 37 -10.62 10.04 -18.47
N ARG A 38 -11.03 9.90 -19.74
CA ARG A 38 -10.53 8.84 -20.64
C ARG A 38 -9.01 8.85 -20.85
N SER A 39 -8.33 9.98 -20.68
CA SER A 39 -6.87 10.05 -20.75
C SER A 39 -6.16 9.50 -19.51
N SER A 40 -6.88 9.33 -18.40
CA SER A 40 -6.35 8.93 -17.09
C SER A 40 -7.03 7.70 -16.50
N GLU A 41 -8.22 7.34 -16.97
CA GLU A 41 -9.05 6.23 -16.51
C GLU A 41 -9.10 5.16 -17.61
N GLN A 42 -8.83 3.91 -17.24
CA GLN A 42 -9.00 2.73 -18.07
C GLN A 42 -10.19 1.93 -17.56
N SER A 43 -10.96 1.32 -18.46
CA SER A 43 -12.08 0.47 -18.05
C SER A 43 -11.55 -0.83 -17.42
N PHE A 44 -12.20 -1.33 -16.37
CA PHE A 44 -11.83 -2.62 -15.78
C PHE A 44 -11.85 -3.78 -16.80
N SER A 45 -12.75 -3.72 -17.79
CA SER A 45 -12.82 -4.73 -18.87
C SER A 45 -11.61 -4.70 -19.82
N GLU A 46 -10.86 -3.60 -19.83
CA GLU A 46 -9.67 -3.42 -20.66
C GLU A 46 -8.38 -3.74 -19.90
N LEU A 47 -8.47 -4.02 -18.59
CA LEU A 47 -7.34 -4.44 -17.77
C LEU A 47 -7.04 -5.92 -18.00
N SER A 48 -5.77 -6.26 -18.05
CA SER A 48 -5.33 -7.66 -18.01
C SER A 48 -5.68 -8.31 -16.67
N GLN A 49 -5.74 -9.64 -16.64
CA GLN A 49 -5.98 -10.37 -15.40
C GLN A 49 -4.93 -10.02 -14.33
N GLN A 50 -3.66 -9.84 -14.71
CA GLN A 50 -2.58 -9.48 -13.79
C GLN A 50 -2.77 -8.10 -13.14
N GLU A 51 -3.35 -7.14 -13.87
CA GLU A 51 -3.64 -5.81 -13.32
C GLU A 51 -4.88 -5.87 -12.41
N GLN A 52 -5.88 -6.65 -12.78
CA GLN A 52 -7.06 -6.89 -11.94
C GLN A 52 -6.69 -7.59 -10.63
N ASP A 53 -5.80 -8.57 -10.68
CA ASP A 53 -5.29 -9.30 -9.52
C ASP A 53 -4.42 -8.41 -8.61
N GLN A 54 -4.01 -7.22 -9.05
CA GLN A 54 -3.32 -6.23 -8.20
C GLN A 54 -4.32 -5.25 -7.55
N LEU A 55 -5.56 -5.21 -8.02
CA LEU A 55 -6.62 -4.31 -7.54
C LEU A 55 -7.41 -4.91 -6.37
N TYR A 56 -6.73 -5.56 -5.44
CA TYR A 56 -7.32 -5.98 -4.17
C TYR A 56 -6.69 -5.22 -3.02
N ILE A 57 -7.50 -5.05 -1.98
CA ILE A 57 -7.03 -4.66 -0.65
C ILE A 57 -7.32 -5.85 0.24
N GLU A 58 -6.29 -6.37 0.89
CA GLU A 58 -6.45 -7.43 1.87
C GLU A 58 -6.48 -6.80 3.26
N ASP A 59 -7.56 -7.04 4.00
CA ASP A 59 -7.63 -6.66 5.40
C ASP A 59 -6.59 -7.50 6.17
N THR A 60 -5.61 -6.84 6.78
CA THR A 60 -4.61 -7.51 7.62
C THR A 60 -5.01 -7.32 9.08
N TYR A 61 -5.48 -8.39 9.72
CA TYR A 61 -5.80 -8.35 11.15
C TYR A 61 -4.59 -8.78 11.99
N PRO A 62 -4.41 -8.22 13.20
CA PRO A 62 -3.37 -8.69 14.12
C PRO A 62 -3.50 -10.17 14.51
N SER A 63 -4.71 -10.74 14.42
CA SER A 63 -4.98 -12.17 14.66
C SER A 63 -4.30 -13.08 13.63
N ASP A 64 -4.04 -12.56 12.44
CA ASP A 64 -3.52 -13.32 11.31
C ASP A 64 -1.99 -13.26 11.27
N CYS A 65 -1.38 -12.64 12.30
CA CYS A 65 0.05 -12.41 12.42
C CYS A 65 0.61 -13.16 13.64
N TYR A 66 1.83 -13.64 13.48
CA TYR A 66 2.63 -14.19 14.57
C TYR A 66 3.28 -13.05 15.36
N CYS A 67 3.04 -12.99 16.66
CA CYS A 67 3.59 -11.95 17.53
C CYS A 67 4.83 -12.42 18.29
N PHE A 68 5.91 -11.63 18.24
CA PHE A 68 7.12 -11.84 19.02
C PHE A 68 7.41 -10.61 19.88
N THR A 69 7.49 -10.80 21.20
CA THR A 69 7.88 -9.72 22.13
C THR A 69 9.39 -9.74 22.38
N VAL A 70 10.06 -8.62 22.06
CA VAL A 70 11.52 -8.44 22.14
C VAL A 70 11.85 -7.09 22.74
N ALA A 71 12.65 -7.06 23.81
CA ALA A 71 13.06 -5.83 24.49
C ALA A 71 11.91 -4.86 24.84
N GLY A 72 10.69 -5.38 25.06
CA GLY A 72 9.49 -4.60 25.32
C GLY A 72 8.72 -4.12 24.08
N TYR A 73 9.16 -4.50 22.88
CA TYR A 73 8.46 -4.25 21.61
C TYR A 73 7.74 -5.49 21.13
N ASP A 74 6.54 -5.31 20.57
CA ASP A 74 5.78 -6.37 19.90
C ASP A 74 6.01 -6.30 18.39
N VAL A 75 6.51 -7.39 17.82
CA VAL A 75 6.78 -7.52 16.39
C VAL A 75 5.80 -8.50 15.77
N LEU A 76 5.01 -8.03 14.80
CA LEU A 76 4.03 -8.83 14.07
C LEU A 76 4.63 -9.34 12.75
N VAL A 77 4.54 -10.65 12.52
CA VAL A 77 5.03 -11.33 11.32
C VAL A 77 3.85 -12.00 10.62
N LYS A 78 3.50 -11.50 9.43
CA LYS A 78 2.38 -12.05 8.62
C LYS A 78 2.74 -13.38 7.95
N ASN A 79 3.98 -13.53 7.47
CA ASN A 79 4.38 -14.70 6.70
C ASN A 79 4.65 -15.90 7.64
N GLU A 80 3.91 -16.99 7.43
CA GLU A 80 4.00 -18.22 8.23
C GLU A 80 5.39 -18.86 8.16
N ALA A 81 5.93 -19.12 6.97
CA ALA A 81 7.26 -19.72 6.81
C ALA A 81 8.37 -18.90 7.50
N VAL A 82 8.30 -17.57 7.43
CA VAL A 82 9.24 -16.69 8.15
C VAL A 82 9.04 -16.77 9.66
N SER A 83 7.80 -16.83 10.14
CA SER A 83 7.50 -16.95 11.56
C SER A 83 7.99 -18.28 12.15
N GLU A 84 7.89 -19.37 11.40
CA GLU A 84 8.38 -20.68 11.79
C GLU A 84 9.91 -20.71 11.79
N ALA A 85 10.54 -20.16 10.74
CA ALA A 85 11.99 -20.00 10.68
C ALA A 85 12.53 -19.16 11.86
N LEU A 86 11.81 -18.13 12.29
CA LEU A 86 12.14 -17.35 13.48
C LEU A 86 11.93 -18.16 14.77
N SER A 87 10.91 -19.01 14.81
CA SER A 87 10.59 -19.84 15.98
C SER A 87 11.56 -21.01 16.17
N SER A 88 12.18 -21.50 15.09
CA SER A 88 13.22 -22.54 15.15
C SER A 88 14.56 -22.03 15.69
N LEU A 89 14.79 -20.70 15.66
CA LEU A 89 15.97 -20.08 16.23
C LEU A 89 15.91 -20.02 17.77
N PRO A 90 17.06 -20.18 18.46
CA PRO A 90 17.17 -19.84 19.88
C PRO A 90 16.79 -18.38 20.14
N LYS A 91 16.18 -18.10 21.30
CA LYS A 91 15.68 -16.76 21.66
C LYS A 91 16.72 -15.65 21.44
N GLU A 92 17.96 -15.84 21.91
CA GLU A 92 19.01 -14.82 21.75
C GLU A 92 19.31 -14.47 20.28
N LYS A 93 19.25 -15.47 19.40
CA LYS A 93 19.47 -15.33 17.96
C LYS A 93 18.29 -14.67 17.27
N ARG A 94 17.09 -15.10 17.63
CA ARG A 94 15.82 -14.54 17.13
C ARG A 94 15.70 -13.07 17.49
N ASP A 95 16.00 -12.71 18.73
CA ASP A 95 15.88 -11.33 19.23
C ASP A 95 16.80 -10.38 18.44
N VAL A 96 18.01 -10.81 18.08
CA VAL A 96 18.93 -10.03 17.22
C VAL A 96 18.34 -9.82 15.82
N ILE A 97 17.69 -10.82 15.22
CA ILE A 97 17.07 -10.69 13.89
C ILE A 97 15.86 -9.75 13.94
N LEU A 98 15.01 -9.90 14.95
CA LEU A 98 13.84 -9.05 15.15
C LEU A 98 14.24 -7.58 15.32
N LEU A 99 15.22 -7.28 16.17
CA LEU A 99 15.71 -5.92 16.36
C LEU A 99 16.36 -5.34 15.08
N ALA A 100 17.11 -6.15 14.33
CA ALA A 100 17.83 -5.68 13.15
C ALA A 100 16.91 -5.43 11.95
N PHE A 101 16.00 -6.35 11.64
CA PHE A 101 15.23 -6.31 10.39
C PHE A 101 13.83 -5.73 10.57
N PHE A 102 13.20 -5.89 11.72
CA PHE A 102 11.84 -5.38 11.97
C PHE A 102 11.85 -4.02 12.66
N LEU A 103 12.83 -3.77 13.54
CA LEU A 103 12.99 -2.49 14.24
C LEU A 103 14.09 -1.60 13.65
N GLY A 104 14.82 -2.08 12.63
CA GLY A 104 15.82 -1.29 11.90
C GLY A 104 17.06 -0.89 12.71
N MET A 105 17.30 -1.53 13.86
CA MET A 105 18.41 -1.19 14.74
C MET A 105 19.74 -1.70 14.18
N ASN A 106 20.81 -0.92 14.38
CA ASN A 106 22.16 -1.35 14.00
C ASN A 106 22.80 -2.26 15.06
N ASP A 107 23.86 -3.00 14.69
CA ASP A 107 24.52 -3.95 15.62
C ASP A 107 25.03 -3.31 16.93
N GLY A 108 25.35 -2.01 16.91
CA GLY A 108 25.76 -1.27 18.11
C GLY A 108 24.57 -0.94 19.01
N GLU A 109 23.46 -0.50 18.45
CA GLU A 109 22.21 -0.25 19.18
C GLU A 109 21.65 -1.55 19.76
N ILE A 110 21.67 -2.64 19.00
CA ILE A 110 21.25 -3.97 19.46
C ILE A 110 22.15 -4.45 20.60
N ALA A 111 23.46 -4.23 20.49
CA ALA A 111 24.42 -4.58 21.54
C ALA A 111 24.11 -3.85 22.85
N VAL A 112 23.78 -2.56 22.80
CA VAL A 112 23.36 -1.79 23.98
C VAL A 112 22.00 -2.29 24.49
N CYS A 113 21.04 -2.54 23.59
CA CYS A 113 19.69 -3.00 23.94
C CYS A 113 19.67 -4.36 24.66
N LEU A 114 20.51 -5.30 24.22
CA LEU A 114 20.59 -6.66 24.77
C LEU A 114 21.67 -6.84 25.84
N ASP A 115 22.40 -5.77 26.20
CA ASP A 115 23.60 -5.83 27.06
C ASP A 115 24.60 -6.90 26.59
N ARG A 116 25.04 -6.75 25.33
CA ARG A 116 25.97 -7.66 24.64
C ARG A 116 27.06 -6.87 23.94
N VAL A 117 28.16 -7.56 23.62
CA VAL A 117 29.22 -6.98 22.80
C VAL A 117 28.81 -7.00 21.34
N ARG A 118 29.05 -5.89 20.61
CA ARG A 118 28.76 -5.75 19.17
C ARG A 118 29.25 -6.93 18.31
N ARG A 119 30.40 -7.50 18.64
CA ARG A 119 30.96 -8.67 17.94
C ARG A 119 30.06 -9.90 18.05
N THR A 120 29.47 -10.14 19.22
CA THR A 120 28.53 -11.23 19.47
C THR A 120 27.26 -11.04 18.67
N VAL A 121 26.71 -9.82 18.64
CA VAL A 121 25.52 -9.48 17.85
C VAL A 121 25.77 -9.72 16.36
N CYS A 122 26.90 -9.26 15.82
CA CYS A 122 27.26 -9.46 14.42
C CYS A 122 27.35 -10.95 14.07
N TYR A 123 28.01 -11.75 14.92
CA TYR A 123 28.08 -13.21 14.74
C TYR A 123 26.70 -13.88 14.83
N GLN A 124 25.89 -13.52 15.83
CA GLN A 124 24.55 -14.05 16.01
C GLN A 124 23.68 -13.71 14.80
N ARG A 125 23.72 -12.48 14.30
CA ARG A 125 22.98 -12.05 13.11
C ARG A 125 23.37 -12.88 11.88
N ALA A 126 24.67 -12.99 11.59
CA ALA A 126 25.15 -13.77 10.44
C ALA A 126 24.81 -15.26 10.55
N SER A 127 24.99 -15.86 11.74
CA SER A 127 24.65 -17.26 11.98
C SER A 127 23.15 -17.52 11.89
N SER A 128 22.31 -16.61 12.37
CA SER A 128 20.86 -16.75 12.36
C SER A 128 20.30 -16.61 10.96
N LEU A 129 20.81 -15.66 10.16
CA LEU A 129 20.45 -15.55 8.75
C LEU A 129 20.79 -16.81 7.96
N LYS A 130 21.94 -17.42 8.24
CA LYS A 130 22.31 -18.70 7.63
C LYS A 130 21.30 -19.79 8.00
N GLN A 131 20.96 -19.93 9.28
CA GLN A 131 19.98 -20.93 9.74
C GLN A 131 18.58 -20.71 9.17
N MET A 132 18.11 -19.46 9.10
CA MET A 132 16.83 -19.14 8.47
C MET A 132 16.83 -19.42 6.98
N LYS A 133 17.95 -19.13 6.30
CA LYS A 133 18.10 -19.46 4.88
C LYS A 133 18.01 -20.96 4.66
N ASP A 134 18.77 -21.75 5.41
CA ASP A 134 18.77 -23.21 5.29
C ASP A 134 17.34 -23.76 5.57
N TYR A 135 16.66 -23.28 6.62
CA TYR A 135 15.28 -23.65 6.93
C TYR A 135 14.29 -23.33 5.80
N LEU A 136 14.37 -22.12 5.24
CA LEU A 136 13.45 -21.68 4.18
C LEU A 136 13.75 -22.34 2.83
N GLU A 137 14.99 -22.74 2.57
CA GLU A 137 15.34 -23.54 1.39
C GLU A 137 14.76 -24.95 1.52
N ASP A 138 14.89 -25.58 2.70
CA ASP A 138 14.30 -26.91 2.96
C ASP A 138 12.77 -26.88 2.89
N TYR A 139 12.13 -25.83 3.43
CA TYR A 139 10.66 -25.66 3.39
C TYR A 139 10.08 -25.60 1.97
N ARG A 140 10.87 -25.15 0.99
CA ARG A 140 10.45 -25.05 -0.41
C ARG A 140 10.50 -26.38 -1.17
N TYR A 141 11.04 -27.44 -0.58
CA TYR A 141 11.09 -28.78 -1.20
C TYR A 141 9.95 -29.70 -0.77
N ASP A 142 9.19 -29.32 0.26
CA ASP A 142 8.05 -30.07 0.77
C ASP A 142 6.69 -29.61 0.17
N GLU A 143 6.69 -28.57 -0.69
CA GLU A 143 5.59 -28.17 -1.60
C GLU A 143 5.82 -28.67 -3.03
#